data_AF-A0A535AVW2-F1
#
_entry.id   AF-A0A535AVW2-F1
#
_cell.length_a   1.000
_cell.length_b   1.000
_cell.length_c   1.000
_cell.angle_alpha   90.00
_cell.angle_beta   90.00
_cell.angle_gamma   90.00
#
_symmetry.space_group_name_H-M   'P 1'
#
loop_
_entity.id
_entity.type
_entity.pdbx_description
1 polymer ?
#
loop_
_entity_poly.entity_id
_entity_poly.type
_entity_poly.pdbx_seq_one_letter_code
_entity_poly.pdbx_strand_id
1 'polypeptide(L)'
;MTTPESGPRTSQLSENARLVLDQRYLARDEGGRPLETPEQLFARVAHNIAQAERIYSPSDTDAAIRWETRFLELMAGLDFLPNSPTLMNAGREL
;
A
#
# COMPACT_ATOMS: atom_id res chain seq x y z
N MET A 1 -5.59 11.26 30.08
CA MET A 1 -4.81 11.71 28.92
C MET A 1 -4.19 10.46 28.31
N THR A 2 -4.94 9.78 27.44
CA THR A 2 -4.51 8.52 26.81
C THR A 2 -3.67 8.87 25.60
N THR A 3 -2.40 8.46 25.61
CA THR A 3 -1.48 8.53 24.48
C THR A 3 -2.07 7.77 23.30
N PRO A 4 -2.04 8.29 22.05
CA PRO A 4 -2.39 7.47 20.91
C PRO A 4 -1.23 6.52 20.64
N GLU A 5 -1.45 5.21 20.84
CA GLU A 5 -0.57 4.16 20.36
C GLU A 5 -0.42 4.30 18.85
N SER A 6 0.71 4.86 18.44
CA SER A 6 1.05 5.10 17.04
C SER A 6 1.86 3.92 16.53
N GLY A 7 1.24 2.74 16.51
CA GLY A 7 1.69 1.62 15.70
C GLY A 7 0.98 1.66 14.33
N PRO A 8 1.59 1.15 13.25
CA PRO A 8 0.90 1.06 11.97
C PRO A 8 -0.39 0.26 12.15
N ARG A 9 -1.53 0.82 11.72
CA ARG A 9 -2.89 0.25 11.87
C ARG A 9 -3.15 -0.96 10.97
N THR A 10 -2.16 -1.82 10.75
CA THR A 10 -2.25 -2.99 9.87
C THR A 10 -3.08 -4.13 10.47
N SER A 11 -3.47 -4.05 11.75
CA SER A 11 -4.31 -5.07 12.40
C SER A 11 -5.81 -4.99 12.07
N GLN A 12 -6.25 -4.06 11.22
CA GLN A 12 -7.68 -3.83 10.95
C GLN A 12 -8.30 -4.76 9.90
N LEU A 13 -7.50 -5.53 9.15
CA LEU A 13 -8.03 -6.45 8.14
C LEU A 13 -8.69 -7.66 8.78
N SER A 14 -9.96 -7.89 8.43
CA SER A 14 -10.65 -9.14 8.79
C SER A 14 -9.99 -10.34 8.11
N GLU A 15 -10.23 -11.54 8.65
CA GLU A 15 -9.72 -12.78 8.08
C GLU A 15 -10.18 -12.97 6.62
N ASN A 16 -11.45 -12.64 6.31
CA ASN A 16 -11.96 -12.69 4.95
C ASN A 16 -11.26 -11.68 4.03
N ALA A 17 -10.98 -10.46 4.51
CA ALA A 17 -10.25 -9.47 3.72
C ALA A 17 -8.82 -9.95 3.43
N ARG A 18 -8.14 -10.53 4.42
CA ARG A 18 -6.82 -11.15 4.23
C ARG A 18 -6.86 -12.27 3.19
N LEU A 19 -7.87 -13.14 3.25
CA LEU A 19 -8.06 -14.23 2.28
C LEU A 19 -8.28 -13.70 0.85
N VAL A 20 -9.12 -12.67 0.69
CA VAL A 20 -9.39 -12.07 -0.62
C VAL A 20 -8.14 -11.38 -1.17
N LEU A 21 -7.40 -10.66 -0.34
CA LEU A 21 -6.15 -10.02 -0.72
C LEU A 21 -5.13 -11.05 -1.19
N ASP A 22 -4.96 -12.14 -0.41
CA ASP A 22 -4.11 -13.27 -0.80
C ASP A 22 -4.49 -13.80 -2.17
N GLN A 23 -5.73 -14.24 -2.34
CA GLN A 23 -6.16 -14.94 -3.54
C GLN A 23 -6.07 -14.11 -4.83
N ARG A 24 -6.20 -12.78 -4.75
CA ARG A 24 -6.42 -11.95 -5.96
C ARG A 24 -5.43 -10.82 -6.16
N TYR A 25 -4.75 -10.34 -5.11
CA TYR A 25 -4.04 -9.07 -5.17
C TYR A 25 -2.55 -9.15 -4.86
N LEU A 26 -2.14 -10.06 -3.96
CA LEU A 26 -0.73 -10.22 -3.63
C LEU A 26 0.05 -10.65 -4.89
N ALA A 27 1.22 -10.05 -5.08
CA ALA A 27 2.18 -10.50 -6.07
C ALA A 27 2.51 -11.97 -5.82
N ARG A 28 2.63 -12.76 -6.90
CA ARG A 28 2.94 -14.18 -6.85
C ARG A 28 4.11 -14.50 -7.75
N ASP A 29 4.86 -15.53 -7.38
CA ASP A 29 5.87 -16.12 -8.25
C ASP A 29 5.24 -17.00 -9.34
N GLU A 30 6.08 -17.58 -10.21
CA GLU A 30 5.66 -18.49 -11.28
C GLU A 30 4.95 -19.75 -10.76
N GLY A 31 5.25 -20.16 -9.52
CA GLY A 31 4.60 -21.28 -8.85
C GLY A 31 3.29 -20.90 -8.15
N GLY A 32 2.86 -19.64 -8.28
CA GLY A 32 1.64 -19.14 -7.66
C GLY A 32 1.77 -18.90 -6.15
N ARG A 33 2.97 -18.82 -5.58
CA ARG A 33 3.14 -18.54 -4.14
C ARG A 33 3.16 -17.02 -3.91
N PRO A 34 2.46 -16.50 -2.87
CA PRO A 34 2.52 -15.09 -2.54
C PRO A 34 3.95 -14.65 -2.21
N LEU A 35 4.37 -13.53 -2.80
CA LEU A 35 5.67 -12.89 -2.59
C LEU A 35 5.61 -11.71 -1.61
N GLU A 36 4.41 -11.27 -1.25
CA GLU A 36 4.19 -10.15 -0.35
C GLU A 36 3.01 -10.43 0.59
N THR A 37 2.95 -9.77 1.74
CA THR A 37 1.78 -9.73 2.64
C THR A 37 0.83 -8.58 2.27
N PRO A 38 -0.42 -8.55 2.78
CA PRO A 38 -1.32 -7.41 2.60
C PRO A 38 -0.70 -6.05 2.96
N GLU A 39 0.10 -6.01 4.04
CA GLU A 39 0.79 -4.81 4.48
C GLU A 39 1.88 -4.38 3.49
N GLN A 40 2.62 -5.34 2.94
CA GLN A 40 3.62 -5.09 1.90
C GLN A 40 2.96 -4.65 0.58
N LEU A 41 1.79 -5.19 0.24
CA LEU A 41 1.00 -4.73 -0.90
C LEU A 41 0.63 -3.25 -0.77
N PHE A 42 0.14 -2.81 0.40
CA PHE A 42 -0.16 -1.40 0.62
C PHE A 42 1.10 -0.52 0.56
N ALA A 43 2.22 -0.99 1.10
CA ALA A 43 3.50 -0.27 1.01
C ALA A 43 3.97 -0.12 -0.45
N ARG A 44 3.93 -1.18 -1.24
CA ARG A 44 4.26 -1.16 -2.68
C ARG A 44 3.41 -0.15 -3.44
N VAL A 45 2.09 -0.20 -3.24
CA VAL A 45 1.15 0.69 -3.91
C VAL A 45 1.39 2.15 -3.50
N ALA A 46 1.55 2.42 -2.20
CA ALA A 46 1.82 3.75 -1.68
C ALA A 46 3.12 4.33 -2.25
N HIS A 47 4.18 3.53 -2.24
CA HIS A 47 5.47 3.89 -2.81
C HIS A 47 5.34 4.25 -4.29
N ASN A 48 4.69 3.39 -5.08
CA ASN A 48 4.57 3.59 -6.52
C ASN A 48 3.78 4.87 -6.87
N ILE A 49 2.66 5.13 -6.20
CA ILE A 49 1.84 6.34 -6.44
C ILE A 49 2.63 7.60 -6.08
N ALA A 50 3.33 7.59 -4.95
CA ALA A 50 4.06 8.76 -4.46
C ALA A 50 5.24 9.18 -5.37
N GLN A 51 5.72 8.29 -6.25
CA GLN A 51 6.77 8.63 -7.22
C GLN A 51 6.37 9.73 -8.20
N ALA A 52 5.06 9.93 -8.43
CA ALA A 52 4.56 11.01 -9.28
C ALA A 52 5.02 12.40 -8.79
N GLU A 53 5.23 12.57 -7.48
CA GLU A 53 5.70 13.84 -6.90
C GLU A 53 7.09 14.24 -7.40
N ARG A 54 7.94 13.29 -7.80
CA ARG A 54 9.24 13.60 -8.40
C ARG A 54 9.11 14.29 -9.76
N ILE A 55 7.99 14.08 -10.44
CA ILE A 55 7.70 14.66 -11.77
C ILE A 55 6.97 15.99 -11.62
N TYR A 56 5.95 16.02 -10.76
CA TYR A 56 5.05 17.18 -10.64
C TYR A 56 5.48 18.21 -9.57
N SER A 57 6.32 17.80 -8.61
CA SER A 57 6.83 18.63 -7.52
C SER A 57 8.37 18.55 -7.42
N PRO A 58 9.13 18.74 -8.52
CA PRO A 58 10.56 18.41 -8.57
C PRO A 58 11.46 19.24 -7.63
N SER A 59 10.99 20.41 -7.19
CA SER A 59 11.71 21.26 -6.21
C SER A 59 11.50 20.83 -4.76
N ASP A 60 10.50 20.01 -4.48
CA ASP A 60 10.19 19.50 -3.14
C ASP A 60 10.71 18.06 -3.03
N THR A 61 11.96 17.93 -2.61
CA THR A 61 12.67 16.65 -2.54
C THR A 61 12.04 15.64 -1.58
N ASP A 62 11.24 16.14 -0.63
CA ASP A 62 10.63 15.33 0.43
C ASP A 62 9.17 14.96 0.10
N ALA A 63 8.58 15.55 -0.96
CA ALA A 63 7.18 15.33 -1.32
C ALA A 63 6.84 13.85 -1.49
N ALA A 64 7.68 13.10 -2.21
CA ALA A 64 7.45 11.67 -2.44
C ALA A 64 7.41 10.87 -1.12
N ILE A 65 8.31 11.16 -0.18
CA ILE A 65 8.38 10.44 1.10
C ILE A 65 7.15 10.77 1.96
N ARG A 66 6.74 12.05 2.02
CA ARG A 66 5.55 12.48 2.76
C ARG A 66 4.28 11.85 2.20
N TRP A 67 4.13 11.84 0.87
CA TRP A 67 2.96 11.26 0.23
C TRP A 67 2.91 9.74 0.31
N GLU A 68 4.05 9.05 0.20
CA GLU A 68 4.14 7.60 0.43
C GLU A 68 3.62 7.23 1.83
N THR A 69 4.10 7.94 2.85
CA THR A 69 3.66 7.74 4.25
C THR A 69 2.15 7.98 4.37
N ARG A 70 1.65 9.06 3.77
CA ARG A 70 0.22 9.42 3.82
C ARG A 70 -0.66 8.38 3.14
N PHE A 71 -0.27 7.89 1.96
CA PHE A 71 -1.05 6.87 1.25
C PHE A 71 -1.05 5.53 1.99
N LEU A 72 0.08 5.14 2.56
CA LEU A 72 0.16 3.93 3.38
C LEU A 72 -0.78 4.00 4.59
N GLU A 73 -0.77 5.12 5.31
CA GLU A 73 -1.66 5.33 6.47
C GLU A 73 -3.14 5.24 6.11
N LEU A 74 -3.53 5.83 4.96
CA LEU A 74 -4.91 5.81 4.48
C LEU A 74 -5.36 4.40 4.09
N MET A 75 -4.51 3.65 3.37
CA MET A 75 -4.82 2.29 2.95
C MET A 75 -4.80 1.30 4.12
N ALA A 76 -3.81 1.38 5.01
CA ALA A 76 -3.75 0.57 6.23
C ALA A 76 -4.90 0.92 7.20
N GLY A 77 -5.35 2.18 7.19
CA GLY A 77 -6.52 2.64 7.93
C GLY A 77 -7.86 2.18 7.36
N LEU A 78 -7.88 1.71 6.10
CA LEU A 78 -9.10 1.52 5.30
C LEU A 78 -9.94 2.80 5.10
N ASP A 79 -9.33 3.97 5.31
CA ASP A 79 -9.95 5.28 5.10
C ASP A 79 -10.09 5.59 3.59
N PHE A 80 -9.17 5.04 2.78
CA PHE A 80 -9.19 5.12 1.33
C PHE A 80 -8.47 3.91 0.73
N LEU A 81 -9.06 3.33 -0.32
CA LEU A 81 -8.42 2.31 -1.14
C LEU A 81 -8.52 2.70 -2.62
N PRO A 82 -7.44 2.53 -3.40
CA PRO A 82 -7.53 2.67 -4.83
C PRO A 82 -8.31 1.50 -5.45
N ASN A 83 -8.66 1.62 -6.72
CA ASN A 83 -9.39 0.57 -7.42
C ASN A 83 -8.56 -0.72 -7.60
N SER A 84 -9.23 -1.80 -8.03
CA SER A 84 -8.59 -3.11 -8.16
C SER A 84 -7.37 -3.14 -9.08
N PRO A 85 -7.38 -2.54 -10.30
CA PRO A 85 -6.19 -2.50 -11.16
C PRO A 85 -4.96 -1.88 -10.47
N THR A 86 -5.15 -0.82 -9.69
CA THR A 86 -4.04 -0.18 -8.97
C THR A 86 -3.45 -1.12 -7.92
N LEU A 87 -4.28 -1.79 -7.12
CA LEU A 87 -3.80 -2.75 -6.10
C LEU A 87 -3.03 -3.93 -6.74
N MET A 88 -3.54 -4.42 -7.88
CA MET A 88 -2.95 -5.55 -8.61
C MET A 88 -1.61 -5.23 -9.28
N ASN A 89 -1.48 -4.01 -9.82
CA ASN A 89 -0.45 -3.71 -10.83
C ASN A 89 0.56 -2.64 -10.42
N ALA A 90 0.25 -1.75 -9.47
CA ALA A 90 1.15 -0.63 -9.14
C ALA A 90 2.54 -1.12 -8.69
N GLY A 91 3.60 -0.62 -9.33
CA GLY A 91 4.98 -1.03 -9.01
C GLY A 91 5.35 -2.44 -9.47
N ARG A 92 4.59 -3.05 -10.39
CA ARG A 92 4.92 -4.33 -11.03
C ARG A 92 5.13 -4.16 -12.52
N GLU A 93 5.90 -5.07 -13.10
CA GLU A 93 5.99 -5.22 -14.56
C GLU A 93 4.67 -5.83 -15.07
N LEU A 94 4.18 -5.31 -16.20
CA LEU A 94 2.90 -5.67 -16.84
C LEU A 94 3.11 -6.54 -18.07
#